data_AF-A0A8H4QZZ1-F1
#
_entry.id   AF-A0A8H4QZZ1-F1
#
_cell.length_a   1.000
_cell.length_b   1.000
_cell.length_c   1.000
_cell.angle_alpha   90.00
_cell.angle_beta   90.00
_cell.angle_gamma   90.00
#
_symmetry.space_group_name_H-M   'P 1'
#
loop_
_entity.id
_entity.type
_entity.pdbx_description
1 polymer ?
#
loop_
_entity_poly.entity_id
_entity_poly.type
_entity_poly.pdbx_seq_one_letter_code
_entity_poly.pdbx_strand_id
1 'polypeptide(L)'
;MSSEPQGRFAAYRSSLTKISARTGAPLPSLVLSFGILHELTAVVPLVGFFYGARALGVGERVISMITDDDKLGTQSDDGSVASKGSGQMSWARQKMKTWVEEGDRWAIRIGRRYGVFGYEKREPGVKDNVEEMAHVSGHLAGDVANAVLAYGMTKALLPLRIGASIYLSPMFSRRVIEPIRKTIIQPFRRSS
;
A
#
# COMPACT_ATOMS: atom_id res chain seq x y z
N MET A 1 45.55 17.76 -3.84
CA MET A 1 45.04 16.96 -4.97
C MET A 1 43.69 16.43 -4.57
N SER A 2 42.62 17.15 -4.91
CA SER A 2 41.25 16.82 -4.53
C SER A 2 40.67 15.92 -5.62
N SER A 3 40.36 14.67 -5.27
CA SER A 3 39.73 13.73 -6.19
C SER A 3 38.30 14.21 -6.48
N GLU A 4 38.09 14.80 -7.66
CA GLU A 4 36.76 15.09 -8.20
C GLU A 4 35.93 13.78 -8.18
N PRO A 5 34.76 13.75 -7.53
CA PRO A 5 33.92 12.56 -7.52
C PRO A 5 33.29 12.40 -8.91
N GLN A 6 33.93 11.60 -9.76
CA GLN A 6 33.39 11.21 -11.06
C GLN A 6 32.24 10.21 -10.88
N GLY A 7 31.04 10.57 -11.37
CA GLY A 7 29.93 9.63 -11.55
C GLY A 7 28.56 10.24 -11.30
N ARG A 8 27.50 9.62 -11.86
CA ARG A 8 26.09 10.02 -11.70
C ARG A 8 25.67 10.11 -10.21
N PHE A 9 26.35 9.36 -9.34
CA PHE A 9 26.17 9.38 -7.91
C PHE A 9 26.73 10.63 -7.21
N ALA A 10 27.72 11.32 -7.79
CA ALA A 10 28.28 12.54 -7.23
C ALA A 10 27.30 13.72 -7.30
N ALA A 11 26.61 13.87 -8.43
CA ALA A 11 25.53 14.83 -8.61
C ALA A 11 24.33 14.55 -7.69
N TYR A 12 24.03 13.26 -7.44
CA TYR A 12 23.03 12.85 -6.46
C TYR A 12 23.44 13.17 -5.03
N ARG A 13 24.70 12.88 -4.66
CA ARG A 13 25.23 13.20 -3.33
C ARG A 13 25.18 14.70 -3.06
N SER A 14 25.56 15.55 -4.00
CA SER A 14 25.52 17.01 -3.79
C SER A 14 24.08 17.54 -3.61
N SER A 15 23.11 16.97 -4.33
CA SER A 15 21.69 17.29 -4.19
C SER A 15 21.12 16.82 -2.85
N LEU A 16 21.50 15.61 -2.41
CA LEU A 16 21.13 15.06 -1.11
C LEU A 16 21.75 15.87 0.03
N THR A 17 23.02 16.26 -0.06
CA THR A 17 23.68 17.11 0.96
C THR A 17 22.98 18.47 1.08
N LYS A 18 22.50 19.05 -0.03
CA LYS A 18 21.68 20.28 0.01
C LYS A 18 20.35 20.07 0.73
N ILE A 19 19.67 18.95 0.52
CA ILE A 19 18.41 18.61 1.20
C ILE A 19 18.65 18.36 2.71
N SER A 20 19.71 17.64 3.06
CA SER A 20 20.12 17.43 4.46
C SER A 20 20.46 18.73 5.16
N ALA A 21 21.19 19.64 4.50
CA ALA A 21 21.51 20.96 5.04
C ALA A 21 20.25 21.82 5.28
N ARG A 22 19.26 21.77 4.39
CA ARG A 22 17.97 22.47 4.58
C ARG A 22 17.09 21.84 5.65
N THR A 23 17.15 20.52 5.80
CA THR A 23 16.31 19.77 6.77
C THR A 23 16.97 19.59 8.13
N GLY A 24 18.25 19.94 8.29
CA GLY A 24 18.99 19.89 9.57
C GLY A 24 19.21 18.47 10.11
N ALA A 25 18.81 17.44 9.36
CA ALA A 25 18.91 16.04 9.77
C ALA A 25 19.97 15.30 8.91
N PRO A 26 20.78 14.41 9.50
CA PRO A 26 21.77 13.64 8.75
C PRO A 26 21.09 12.68 7.76
N LEU A 27 21.63 12.59 6.54
CA LEU A 27 21.05 11.82 5.43
C LEU A 27 20.56 10.40 5.77
N PRO A 28 21.31 9.56 6.52
CA PRO A 28 20.85 8.22 6.87
C PRO A 28 19.58 8.23 7.73
N SER A 29 19.46 9.21 8.64
CA SER A 29 18.27 9.34 9.49
C SER A 29 17.03 9.76 8.70
N LEU A 30 17.21 10.56 7.64
CA LEU A 30 16.12 11.00 6.78
C LEU A 30 15.60 9.83 5.93
N VAL A 31 16.49 9.03 5.35
CA VAL A 31 16.13 7.81 4.61
C VAL A 31 15.43 6.80 5.53
N LEU A 32 15.96 6.58 6.74
CA LEU A 32 15.33 5.71 7.72
C LEU A 32 13.94 6.22 8.13
N SER A 33 13.80 7.52 8.38
CA SER A 33 12.51 8.15 8.71
C SER A 33 11.51 7.97 7.58
N PHE A 34 11.93 8.20 6.33
CA PHE A 34 11.10 8.01 5.16
C PHE A 34 10.64 6.56 5.04
N GLY A 35 11.56 5.59 5.18
CA GLY A 35 11.22 4.17 5.15
C GLY A 35 10.20 3.78 6.22
N ILE A 36 10.45 4.14 7.48
CA ILE A 36 9.52 3.85 8.58
C ILE A 36 8.14 4.45 8.31
N LEU A 37 8.10 5.71 7.86
CA LEU A 37 6.84 6.40 7.64
C LEU A 37 6.10 5.85 6.41
N HIS A 38 6.83 5.44 5.36
CA HIS A 38 6.27 4.76 4.20
C HIS A 38 5.61 3.43 4.59
N GLU A 39 6.25 2.64 5.43
CA GLU A 39 5.70 1.38 5.94
C GLU A 39 4.49 1.62 6.85
N LEU A 40 4.57 2.58 7.78
CA LEU A 40 3.47 2.89 8.69
C LEU A 40 2.24 3.38 7.93
N THR A 41 2.44 4.24 6.93
CA THR A 41 1.35 4.70 6.05
C THR A 41 0.86 3.62 5.08
N ALA A 42 1.52 2.47 4.96
CA ALA A 42 0.97 1.30 4.27
C ALA A 42 0.16 0.39 5.20
N VAL A 43 0.66 0.11 6.41
CA VAL A 43 0.03 -0.81 7.36
C VAL A 43 -1.20 -0.20 8.03
N VAL A 44 -1.11 1.04 8.50
CA VAL A 44 -2.21 1.67 9.26
C VAL A 44 -3.47 1.81 8.41
N PRO A 45 -3.43 2.34 7.17
CA PRO A 45 -4.62 2.40 6.33
C PRO A 45 -5.14 1.02 5.95
N LEU A 46 -4.27 0.05 5.67
CA LEU A 46 -4.70 -1.32 5.34
C LEU A 46 -5.52 -1.94 6.47
N VAL A 47 -4.99 -1.88 7.68
CA VAL A 47 -5.66 -2.41 8.88
C VAL A 47 -6.93 -1.59 9.19
N GLY A 48 -6.84 -0.26 9.15
CA GLY A 48 -7.97 0.63 9.42
C GLY A 48 -9.13 0.44 8.45
N PHE A 49 -8.85 0.30 7.15
CA PHE A 49 -9.86 0.04 6.14
C PHE A 49 -10.47 -1.35 6.28
N PHE A 50 -9.68 -2.37 6.61
CA PHE A 50 -10.21 -3.71 6.85
C PHE A 50 -11.21 -3.72 8.02
N TYR A 51 -10.80 -3.23 9.19
CA TYR A 51 -11.67 -3.19 10.35
C TYR A 51 -12.85 -2.23 10.18
N GLY A 52 -12.66 -1.11 9.49
CA GLY A 52 -13.74 -0.18 9.16
C GLY A 52 -14.77 -0.83 8.24
N ALA A 53 -14.34 -1.50 7.17
CA ALA A 53 -15.23 -2.21 6.25
C ALA A 53 -15.98 -3.34 6.94
N ARG A 54 -15.27 -4.11 7.79
CA ARG A 54 -15.84 -5.20 8.59
C ARG A 54 -16.86 -4.69 9.61
N ALA A 55 -16.56 -3.60 10.32
CA ALA A 55 -17.46 -3.03 11.32
C ALA A 55 -18.74 -2.45 10.70
N LEU A 56 -18.63 -1.87 9.50
CA LEU A 56 -19.76 -1.27 8.78
C LEU A 56 -20.51 -2.27 7.89
N GLY A 57 -19.95 -3.46 7.65
CA GLY A 57 -20.53 -4.46 6.74
C GLY A 57 -20.60 -3.99 5.28
N VAL A 58 -19.71 -3.09 4.87
CA VAL A 58 -19.75 -2.45 3.54
C VAL A 58 -18.86 -3.14 2.50
N GLY A 59 -17.91 -3.99 2.92
CA GLY A 59 -16.96 -4.63 2.01
C GLY A 59 -17.63 -5.40 0.88
N GLU A 60 -18.55 -6.30 1.23
CA GLU A 60 -19.27 -7.13 0.25
C GLU A 60 -20.09 -6.28 -0.73
N ARG A 61 -20.83 -5.28 -0.23
CA ARG A 61 -21.68 -4.41 -1.07
C ARG A 61 -20.86 -3.59 -2.07
N VAL A 62 -19.71 -3.07 -1.65
CA VAL A 62 -18.85 -2.27 -2.54
C VAL A 62 -18.21 -3.16 -3.60
N ILE A 63 -17.72 -4.35 -3.22
CA ILE A 63 -17.13 -5.29 -4.17
C ILE A 63 -18.19 -5.82 -5.15
N SER A 64 -19.39 -6.14 -4.68
CA SER A 64 -20.48 -6.61 -5.56
C SER A 64 -20.88 -5.54 -6.57
N MET A 65 -20.98 -4.26 -6.19
CA MET A 65 -21.23 -3.16 -7.14
C MET A 65 -20.15 -3.07 -8.23
N ILE A 66 -18.89 -3.24 -7.86
CA ILE A 66 -17.76 -3.19 -8.82
C ILE A 66 -17.80 -4.39 -9.78
N THR A 67 -18.23 -5.56 -9.30
CA THR A 67 -18.28 -6.80 -10.09
C THR A 67 -19.58 -6.94 -10.91
N ASP A 68 -20.72 -6.46 -10.41
CA ASP A 68 -22.02 -6.59 -11.06
C ASP A 68 -22.24 -5.54 -12.17
N ASP A 69 -21.63 -4.35 -12.07
CA ASP A 69 -21.60 -3.36 -13.17
C ASP A 69 -21.01 -3.95 -14.48
N ASP A 70 -20.15 -4.97 -14.38
CA ASP A 70 -19.55 -5.69 -15.52
C ASP A 70 -20.58 -6.60 -16.22
N LYS A 71 -21.51 -7.21 -15.46
CA LYS A 71 -22.55 -8.09 -16.02
C LYS A 71 -23.60 -7.30 -16.80
N LEU A 72 -23.88 -6.07 -16.38
CA LEU A 72 -24.80 -5.15 -17.07
C LEU A 72 -24.14 -4.45 -18.27
N GLY A 73 -22.82 -4.19 -18.23
CA GLY A 73 -22.07 -3.55 -19.31
C GLY A 73 -21.83 -4.43 -20.54
N THR A 74 -22.06 -5.75 -20.46
CA THR A 74 -21.88 -6.68 -21.59
C THR A 74 -23.13 -6.79 -22.48
N GLN A 75 -24.19 -6.03 -22.18
CA GLN A 75 -25.48 -6.09 -22.89
C GLN A 75 -25.96 -4.73 -23.43
N SER A 76 -25.04 -3.79 -23.65
CA SER A 76 -25.34 -2.48 -24.24
C SER A 76 -24.47 -2.21 -25.45
N ASP A 77 -24.69 -3.02 -26.50
CA ASP A 77 -24.57 -2.55 -27.88
C ASP A 77 -25.76 -1.59 -28.14
N ASP A 78 -25.65 -0.33 -27.74
CA ASP A 78 -26.35 0.74 -28.46
C ASP A 78 -25.66 2.09 -28.26
N GLY A 79 -25.57 2.82 -29.37
CA GLY A 79 -24.91 4.12 -29.45
C GLY A 79 -25.73 5.24 -28.83
N SER A 80 -25.04 6.35 -28.58
CA SER A 80 -25.54 7.61 -27.98
C SER A 80 -25.76 7.49 -26.46
N VAL A 81 -25.19 8.31 -25.57
CA VAL A 81 -25.07 9.76 -25.55
C VAL A 81 -23.87 10.16 -24.64
N ALA A 82 -23.07 11.12 -25.09
CA ALA A 82 -22.17 12.01 -24.35
C ALA A 82 -21.51 11.58 -23.02
N SER A 83 -20.17 11.58 -22.97
CA SER A 83 -19.43 12.36 -21.95
C SER A 83 -17.93 12.36 -22.27
N LYS A 84 -17.35 13.55 -22.44
CA LYS A 84 -15.89 13.79 -22.51
C LYS A 84 -15.14 13.36 -21.22
N GLY A 85 -15.82 12.87 -20.18
CA GLY A 85 -15.26 12.25 -18.98
C GLY A 85 -15.20 10.71 -19.03
N SER A 86 -15.62 10.07 -20.12
CA SER A 86 -15.72 8.61 -20.28
C SER A 86 -14.38 7.88 -20.21
N GLY A 87 -13.30 8.47 -20.74
CA GLY A 87 -11.98 7.83 -20.75
C GLY A 87 -11.37 7.65 -19.37
N GLN A 88 -11.46 8.68 -18.51
CA GLN A 88 -10.89 8.63 -17.16
C GLN A 88 -11.73 7.75 -16.22
N MET A 89 -13.06 7.77 -16.37
CA MET A 89 -13.96 6.87 -15.62
C MET A 89 -13.77 5.42 -16.06
N SER A 90 -13.63 5.15 -17.36
CA SER A 90 -13.36 3.81 -17.91
C SER A 90 -12.00 3.26 -17.45
N TRP A 91 -10.94 4.06 -17.52
CA TRP A 91 -9.62 3.68 -17.00
C TRP A 91 -9.65 3.40 -15.49
N ALA A 92 -10.32 4.26 -14.72
CA ALA A 92 -10.44 4.08 -13.27
C ALA A 92 -11.21 2.78 -12.94
N ARG A 93 -12.30 2.51 -13.65
CA ARG A 93 -13.07 1.25 -13.52
C ARG A 93 -12.22 0.03 -13.83
N GLN A 94 -11.49 0.05 -14.96
CA GLN A 94 -10.59 -1.05 -15.34
C GLN A 94 -9.50 -1.28 -14.28
N LYS A 95 -8.92 -0.21 -13.72
CA LYS A 95 -7.93 -0.31 -12.65
C LYS A 95 -8.51 -0.86 -11.34
N MET A 96 -9.71 -0.41 -10.96
CA MET A 96 -10.41 -0.93 -9.79
C MET A 96 -10.66 -2.43 -9.94
N LYS A 97 -11.10 -2.90 -11.11
CA LYS A 97 -11.26 -4.33 -11.41
C LYS A 97 -9.96 -5.11 -11.22
N THR A 98 -8.87 -4.63 -11.83
CA THR A 98 -7.54 -5.27 -11.66
C THR A 98 -7.14 -5.32 -10.18
N TRP A 99 -7.40 -4.26 -9.40
CA TRP A 99 -7.09 -4.23 -7.98
C TRP A 99 -7.96 -5.16 -7.14
N VAL A 100 -9.23 -5.36 -7.51
CA VAL A 100 -10.13 -6.32 -6.89
C VAL A 100 -9.62 -7.74 -7.14
N GLU A 101 -9.32 -8.09 -8.39
CA GLU A 101 -8.77 -9.42 -8.75
C GLU A 101 -7.41 -9.68 -8.09
N GLU A 102 -6.52 -8.69 -8.06
CA GLU A 102 -5.24 -8.78 -7.35
C GLU A 102 -5.42 -8.90 -5.84
N GLY A 103 -6.38 -8.15 -5.29
CA GLY A 103 -6.73 -8.18 -3.88
C GLY A 103 -7.25 -9.54 -3.46
N ASP A 104 -8.06 -10.19 -4.30
CA ASP A 104 -8.63 -11.51 -4.02
C ASP A 104 -7.53 -12.59 -3.96
N ARG A 105 -6.65 -12.60 -4.97
CA ARG A 105 -5.45 -13.45 -4.96
C ARG A 105 -4.54 -13.18 -3.75
N TRP A 106 -4.40 -11.93 -3.35
CA TRP A 106 -3.62 -11.55 -2.16
C TRP A 106 -4.30 -12.04 -0.88
N ALA A 107 -5.61 -11.88 -0.75
CA ALA A 107 -6.41 -12.30 0.40
C ALA A 107 -6.35 -13.82 0.58
N ILE A 108 -6.46 -14.60 -0.49
CA ILE A 108 -6.28 -16.07 -0.46
C ILE A 108 -4.86 -16.42 0.02
N ARG A 109 -3.82 -15.79 -0.55
CA ARG A 109 -2.43 -16.11 -0.22
C ARG A 109 -2.09 -15.81 1.24
N ILE A 110 -2.50 -14.65 1.74
CA ILE A 110 -2.27 -14.23 3.13
C ILE A 110 -3.17 -15.01 4.08
N GLY A 111 -4.44 -15.17 3.70
CA GLY A 111 -5.43 -15.99 4.40
C GLY A 111 -4.93 -17.39 4.67
N ARG A 112 -4.53 -18.11 3.62
CA ARG A 112 -3.95 -19.45 3.74
C ARG A 112 -2.62 -19.46 4.49
N ARG A 113 -1.75 -18.47 4.29
CA ARG A 113 -0.45 -18.46 4.98
C ARG A 113 -0.58 -18.35 6.50
N TYR A 114 -1.54 -17.58 6.98
CA TYR A 114 -1.67 -17.25 8.40
C TYR A 114 -2.93 -17.80 9.08
N GLY A 115 -3.86 -18.39 8.33
CA GLY A 115 -5.16 -18.83 8.84
C GLY A 115 -6.10 -17.66 9.13
N VAL A 116 -6.14 -16.65 8.26
CA VAL A 116 -6.91 -15.41 8.44
C VAL A 116 -7.98 -15.25 7.36
N PHE A 117 -8.95 -14.35 7.58
CA PHE A 117 -10.10 -14.11 6.67
C PHE A 117 -11.00 -15.33 6.44
N GLY A 118 -11.03 -16.28 7.38
CA GLY A 118 -11.80 -17.51 7.27
C GLY A 118 -11.10 -18.64 6.50
N TYR A 119 -9.87 -18.43 6.02
CA TYR A 119 -9.07 -19.49 5.43
C TYR A 119 -8.38 -20.33 6.50
N GLU A 120 -8.30 -21.65 6.26
CA GLU A 120 -7.47 -22.54 7.05
C GLU A 120 -5.99 -22.31 6.75
N LYS A 121 -5.17 -22.36 7.81
CA LYS A 121 -3.72 -22.23 7.68
C LYS A 121 -3.17 -23.39 6.84
N ARG A 122 -2.46 -23.05 5.78
CA ARG A 122 -1.84 -23.98 4.84
C ARG A 122 -0.85 -24.90 5.54
N GLU A 123 -0.98 -26.18 5.27
CA GLU A 123 0.01 -27.18 5.68
C GLU A 123 1.29 -27.09 4.83
N PRO A 124 2.48 -27.24 5.44
CA PRO A 124 3.73 -27.23 4.71
C PRO A 124 3.77 -28.34 3.63
N GLY A 125 3.90 -27.96 2.35
CA GLY A 125 4.08 -28.89 1.22
C GLY A 125 2.89 -29.06 0.28
N VAL A 126 1.67 -28.70 0.70
CA VAL A 126 0.48 -28.74 -0.17
C VAL A 126 0.52 -27.56 -1.15
N LYS A 127 0.24 -27.73 -2.45
CA LYS A 127 0.11 -26.61 -3.40
C LYS A 127 -1.36 -26.19 -3.53
N ASP A 128 -1.69 -25.02 -3.00
CA ASP A 128 -3.04 -24.44 -3.18
C ASP A 128 -3.24 -23.92 -4.60
N ASN A 129 -4.39 -24.24 -5.18
CA ASN A 129 -4.83 -23.70 -6.45
C ASN A 129 -5.59 -22.38 -6.22
N VAL A 130 -4.84 -21.26 -6.20
CA VAL A 130 -5.37 -19.92 -5.84
C VAL A 130 -6.49 -19.48 -6.78
N GLU A 131 -6.40 -19.81 -8.08
CA GLU A 131 -7.43 -19.46 -9.06
C GLU A 131 -8.76 -20.19 -8.79
N GLU A 132 -8.71 -21.47 -8.43
CA GLU A 132 -9.91 -22.25 -8.16
C GLU A 132 -10.62 -21.79 -6.87
N MET A 133 -9.85 -21.41 -5.85
CA MET A 133 -10.40 -20.93 -4.57
C MET A 133 -11.07 -19.56 -4.65
N ALA A 134 -10.61 -18.71 -5.57
CA ALA A 134 -11.24 -17.40 -5.84
C ALA A 134 -12.71 -17.56 -6.27
N HIS A 135 -13.05 -18.66 -6.94
CA HIS A 135 -14.40 -18.89 -7.46
C HIS A 135 -15.40 -19.49 -6.44
N VAL A 136 -14.92 -20.11 -5.35
CA VAL A 136 -15.77 -20.94 -4.45
C VAL A 136 -16.12 -20.25 -3.12
N SER A 137 -15.50 -19.11 -2.83
CA SER A 137 -15.44 -18.51 -1.48
C SER A 137 -16.70 -17.77 -0.99
N GLY A 138 -17.92 -18.33 -1.16
CA GLY A 138 -19.20 -17.63 -0.88
C GLY A 138 -19.46 -17.15 0.55
N HIS A 139 -19.05 -17.88 1.60
CA HIS A 139 -19.17 -17.43 3.02
C HIS A 139 -17.85 -16.82 3.55
N LEU A 140 -16.72 -17.16 2.94
CA LEU A 140 -15.46 -16.44 3.09
C LEU A 140 -15.56 -15.03 2.49
N ALA A 141 -16.54 -14.80 1.61
CA ALA A 141 -16.73 -13.58 0.84
C ALA A 141 -16.80 -12.32 1.70
N GLY A 142 -17.37 -12.37 2.91
CA GLY A 142 -17.47 -11.18 3.76
C GLY A 142 -16.11 -10.64 4.21
N ASP A 143 -15.32 -11.46 4.90
CA ASP A 143 -13.99 -11.06 5.37
C ASP A 143 -13.00 -10.91 4.21
N VAL A 144 -13.13 -11.73 3.17
CA VAL A 144 -12.34 -11.59 1.95
C VAL A 144 -12.67 -10.28 1.24
N ALA A 145 -13.93 -9.93 1.04
CA ALA A 145 -14.33 -8.66 0.41
C ALA A 145 -13.84 -7.45 1.23
N ASN A 146 -13.90 -7.51 2.56
CA ASN A 146 -13.31 -6.48 3.42
C ASN A 146 -11.79 -6.35 3.18
N ALA A 147 -11.09 -7.47 3.06
CA ALA A 147 -9.64 -7.50 2.80
C ALA A 147 -9.29 -6.99 1.39
N VAL A 148 -10.06 -7.36 0.37
CA VAL A 148 -9.93 -6.92 -1.02
C VAL A 148 -10.19 -5.42 -1.13
N LEU A 149 -11.26 -4.93 -0.51
CA LEU A 149 -11.58 -3.50 -0.45
C LEU A 149 -10.46 -2.72 0.24
N ALA A 150 -10.00 -3.19 1.40
CA ALA A 150 -8.90 -2.55 2.12
C ALA A 150 -7.61 -2.51 1.30
N TYR A 151 -7.30 -3.59 0.57
CA TYR A 151 -6.16 -3.66 -0.33
C TYR A 151 -6.27 -2.65 -1.47
N GLY A 152 -7.42 -2.61 -2.15
CA GLY A 152 -7.69 -1.68 -3.25
C GLY A 152 -7.63 -0.21 -2.80
N MET A 153 -8.28 0.12 -1.69
CA MET A 153 -8.25 1.47 -1.11
C MET A 153 -6.85 1.86 -0.66
N THR A 154 -6.11 0.94 -0.05
CA THR A 154 -4.71 1.18 0.28
C THR A 154 -3.96 1.51 -1.01
N LYS A 155 -4.05 0.71 -2.07
CA LYS A 155 -3.43 0.99 -3.38
C LYS A 155 -3.82 2.35 -3.96
N ALA A 156 -5.08 2.75 -3.88
CA ALA A 156 -5.53 4.06 -4.32
C ALA A 156 -4.79 5.20 -3.61
N LEU A 157 -4.41 5.00 -2.34
CA LEU A 157 -3.62 5.97 -1.58
C LEU A 157 -2.13 6.00 -1.92
N LEU A 158 -1.60 5.14 -2.82
CA LEU A 158 -0.16 5.12 -3.13
C LEU A 158 0.43 6.51 -3.45
N PRO A 159 -0.18 7.34 -4.33
CA PRO A 159 0.36 8.67 -4.64
C PRO A 159 0.38 9.58 -3.41
N LEU A 160 -0.69 9.54 -2.61
CA LEU A 160 -0.80 10.32 -1.38
C LEU A 160 0.24 9.85 -0.35
N ARG A 161 0.49 8.55 -0.24
CA ARG A 161 1.47 7.96 0.69
C ARG A 161 2.89 8.43 0.41
N ILE A 162 3.28 8.48 -0.88
CA ILE A 162 4.57 9.04 -1.27
C ILE A 162 4.66 10.53 -0.90
N GLY A 163 3.64 11.32 -1.24
CA GLY A 163 3.62 12.76 -0.93
C GLY A 163 3.66 13.06 0.57
N ALA A 164 2.83 12.38 1.36
CA ALA A 164 2.79 12.51 2.80
C ALA A 164 4.11 12.08 3.45
N SER A 165 4.70 10.98 2.99
CA SER A 165 5.98 10.49 3.53
C SER A 165 7.12 11.49 3.26
N ILE A 166 7.19 12.08 2.06
CA ILE A 166 8.20 13.10 1.73
C ILE A 166 8.02 14.34 2.61
N TYR A 167 6.78 14.81 2.79
CA TYR A 167 6.48 16.00 3.58
C TYR A 167 6.76 15.84 5.08
N LEU A 168 6.44 14.67 5.63
CA LEU A 168 6.54 14.40 7.08
C LEU A 168 7.92 13.87 7.51
N SER A 169 8.73 13.33 6.59
CA SER A 169 10.07 12.79 6.90
C SER A 169 10.98 13.76 7.66
N PRO A 170 11.07 15.06 7.30
CA PRO A 170 11.88 16.02 8.05
C PRO A 170 11.38 16.24 9.49
N MET A 171 10.06 16.27 9.70
CA MET A 171 9.48 16.43 11.04
C MET A 171 9.65 15.19 11.90
N PHE A 172 9.47 14.00 11.33
CA PHE A 172 9.63 12.73 12.03
C PHE A 172 11.09 12.48 12.44
N SER A 173 12.05 12.78 11.56
CA SER A 173 13.48 12.66 11.88
C SER A 173 13.86 13.48 13.11
N ARG A 174 13.39 14.73 13.17
CA ARG A 174 13.65 15.64 14.29
C ARG A 174 12.92 15.23 15.59
N ARG A 175 11.65 14.80 15.50
CA ARG A 175 10.84 14.48 16.70
C ARG A 175 11.06 13.09 17.26
N VAL A 176 11.42 12.10 16.43
CA VAL A 176 11.46 10.69 16.84
C VAL A 176 12.86 10.12 16.76
N ILE A 177 13.58 10.36 15.66
CA ILE A 177 14.92 9.74 15.47
C ILE A 177 15.99 10.45 16.29
N GLU A 178 16.00 11.78 16.38
CA GLU A 178 16.98 12.49 17.22
C GLU A 178 16.92 12.11 18.72
N PRO A 179 15.75 12.06 19.38
CA PRO A 179 15.70 11.62 20.77
C PRO A 179 16.07 10.15 20.93
N ILE A 180 15.62 9.25 20.04
CA ILE A 180 16.02 7.83 20.09
C ILE A 180 17.53 7.68 19.94
N ARG A 181 18.14 8.41 19.00
CA ARG A 181 19.59 8.38 18.80
C ARG A 181 20.35 8.87 20.04
N LYS A 182 19.89 9.95 20.68
CA LYS A 182 20.53 10.51 21.88
C LYS A 182 20.35 9.62 23.11
N THR A 183 19.17 9.02 23.27
CA THR A 183 18.81 8.25 24.47
C THR A 183 19.26 6.79 24.40
N ILE A 184 19.18 6.16 23.22
CA ILE A 184 19.41 4.71 23.08
C ILE A 184 20.75 4.40 22.40
N ILE A 185 21.11 5.11 21.33
CA ILE A 185 22.29 4.76 20.51
C ILE A 185 23.57 5.41 21.04
N GLN A 186 23.49 6.64 21.55
CA GLN A 186 24.65 7.41 22.01
C GLN A 186 25.36 6.82 23.24
N PRO A 187 24.68 6.20 24.23
CA PRO A 187 25.34 5.51 25.33
C PRO A 187 26.14 4.28 24.87
N PHE A 188 25.58 3.48 23.95
CA PHE A 188 26.24 2.28 23.42
C PHE A 188 27.46 2.59 22.55
N ARG A 189 27.49 3.75 21.87
CA ARG A 189 28.66 4.18 21.08
C ARG A 189 29.79 4.82 21.87
N ARG A 190 29.59 5.12 23.15
CA ARG A 190 30.64 5.66 24.05
C ARG A 190 31.37 4.57 24.85
N SER A 191 30.94 3.32 24.73
CA SER A 191 31.48 2.18 25.48
C SER A 191 32.48 1.33 24.67
N SER A 192 33.02 1.85 23.57
CA SER A 192 34.04 1.16 22.77
C SER A 192 35.18 2.09 22.40
#